data_AF-Q50770-F1
#
_entry.id   AF-Q50770-F1
#
_cell.length_a   1.000
_cell.length_b   1.000
_cell.length_c   1.000
_cell.angle_alpha   90.00
_cell.angle_beta   90.00
_cell.angle_gamma   90.00
#
_symmetry.space_group_name_H-M   'P 1'
#
loop_
_entity.id
_entity.type
_entity.pdbx_description
1 polymer ?
#
loop_
_entity_poly.entity_id
_entity_poly.type
_entity_poly.pdbx_seq_one_letter_code
_entity_poly.pdbx_strand_id
1 'polypeptide(L)'
;MEVFDMKSFLGDEVIVRQSSGYSCGPAALATVLRNLGVHCSEAELAELAGTDESGTTMYGLILAATSKGVSARGVRMEISDLRRNHIAFVRYGDTAHYTVVLSVDDRNITLADPAMGRIRIRRDIFSKIFTGNVLVVEREED
;
A
#
# COMPACT_ATOMS: atom_id res chain seq x y z
N MET A 1 8.67 18.46 28.34
CA MET A 1 8.12 18.25 26.98
C MET A 1 8.99 17.21 26.34
N GLU A 2 8.60 15.94 26.44
CA GLU A 2 9.38 14.85 25.86
C GLU A 2 9.44 15.06 24.35
N VAL A 3 10.66 15.08 23.83
CA VAL A 3 10.96 15.06 22.40
C VAL A 3 10.45 13.72 21.92
N PHE A 4 9.18 13.66 21.49
CA PHE A 4 8.61 12.50 20.81
C PHE A 4 9.54 12.19 19.63
N ASP A 5 10.15 11.02 19.67
CA ASP A 5 11.21 10.62 18.76
C ASP A 5 10.72 10.67 17.32
N MET A 6 10.99 11.78 16.63
CA MET A 6 10.55 12.04 15.27
C MET A 6 11.10 10.98 14.29
N LYS A 7 12.19 10.28 14.66
CA LYS A 7 12.75 9.18 13.86
C LYS A 7 11.84 7.96 13.83
N SER A 8 11.04 7.72 14.88
CA SER A 8 10.06 6.62 14.89
C SER A 8 8.95 6.82 13.86
N PHE A 9 8.58 8.08 13.58
CA PHE A 9 7.58 8.41 12.54
C PHE A 9 8.20 8.59 11.15
N LEU A 10 9.44 9.05 11.07
CA LEU A 10 10.21 9.19 9.83
C LEU A 10 11.05 7.95 9.54
N GLY A 11 10.66 6.79 10.08
CA GLY A 11 11.40 5.54 9.94
C GLY A 11 11.86 5.35 8.51
N ASP A 12 13.01 4.71 8.35
CA ASP A 12 13.66 4.30 7.10
C ASP A 12 12.79 3.28 6.32
N GLU A 13 11.50 3.59 6.15
CA GLU A 13 10.49 2.84 5.43
C GLU A 13 11.02 2.65 4.02
N VAL A 14 11.40 1.42 3.72
CA VAL A 14 11.88 1.11 2.40
C VAL A 14 10.69 0.94 1.49
N ILE A 15 10.49 1.94 0.64
CA ILE A 15 9.49 1.93 -0.42
C ILE A 15 10.02 1.08 -1.57
N VAL A 16 9.31 0.01 -1.88
CA VAL A 16 9.58 -0.79 -3.08
C VAL A 16 8.96 -0.06 -4.27
N ARG A 17 9.81 0.30 -5.24
CA ARG A 17 9.43 0.96 -6.49
C ARG A 17 8.93 -0.08 -7.47
N GLN A 18 7.89 0.22 -8.24
CA GLN A 18 7.44 -0.69 -9.30
C GLN A 18 8.45 -0.70 -10.46
N SER A 19 8.73 -1.87 -11.02
CA SER A 19 9.64 -2.04 -12.15
C SER A 19 8.94 -1.96 -13.51
N SER A 20 7.61 -2.05 -13.55
CA SER A 20 6.80 -1.97 -14.77
C SER A 20 5.55 -1.10 -14.57
N GLY A 21 4.84 -0.77 -15.66
CA GLY A 21 3.61 0.03 -15.58
C GLY A 21 2.43 -0.67 -14.90
N TYR A 22 2.51 -1.98 -14.68
CA TYR A 22 1.41 -2.83 -14.22
C TYR A 22 1.66 -3.50 -12.85
N SER A 23 2.83 -3.26 -12.24
CA SER A 23 3.29 -3.93 -11.01
C SER A 23 3.13 -3.09 -9.73
N CYS A 24 2.34 -2.01 -9.77
CA CYS A 24 2.10 -1.16 -8.61
C CYS A 24 1.50 -1.93 -7.41
N GLY A 25 0.60 -2.88 -7.66
CA GLY A 25 0.02 -3.74 -6.62
C GLY A 25 1.09 -4.58 -5.89
N PRO A 26 1.86 -5.41 -6.61
CA PRO A 26 2.97 -6.18 -6.04
C PRO A 26 4.01 -5.34 -5.32
N ALA A 27 4.39 -4.18 -5.86
CA ALA A 27 5.33 -3.28 -5.21
C ALA A 27 4.76 -2.63 -3.93
N ALA A 28 3.47 -2.25 -3.93
CA ALA A 28 2.78 -1.78 -2.73
C ALA A 28 2.72 -2.89 -1.66
N LEU A 29 2.40 -4.11 -2.05
CA LEU A 29 2.38 -5.26 -1.15
C LEU A 29 3.78 -5.58 -0.61
N ALA A 30 4.83 -5.53 -1.43
CA ALA A 30 6.22 -5.73 -0.99
C ALA A 30 6.63 -4.68 0.05
N THR A 31 6.21 -3.43 -0.12
CA THR A 31 6.44 -2.35 0.84
C THR A 31 5.78 -2.66 2.19
N VAL A 32 4.51 -3.08 2.19
CA VAL A 32 3.79 -3.43 3.43
C VAL A 32 4.39 -4.66 4.10
N LEU A 33 4.65 -5.73 3.34
CA LEU A 33 5.25 -6.95 3.86
C LEU A 33 6.62 -6.68 4.49
N ARG A 34 7.45 -5.85 3.87
CA ARG A 34 8.74 -5.43 4.45
C ARG A 34 8.56 -4.69 5.77
N ASN A 35 7.58 -3.78 5.87
CA ASN A 35 7.26 -3.09 7.13
C ASN A 35 6.78 -4.06 8.23
N LEU A 36 6.20 -5.20 7.84
CA LEU A 36 5.81 -6.28 8.74
C LEU A 36 6.95 -7.28 9.00
N GLY A 37 8.17 -7.02 8.51
CA GLY A 37 9.33 -7.90 8.66
C GLY A 37 9.30 -9.15 7.78
N VAL A 38 8.48 -9.17 6.72
CA VAL A 38 8.43 -10.24 5.72
C VAL A 38 9.19 -9.80 4.49
N HIS A 39 10.29 -10.49 4.17
CA HIS A 39 11.11 -10.18 3.01
C HIS A 39 10.64 -10.95 1.79
N CYS A 40 10.21 -10.21 0.76
CA CYS A 40 9.84 -10.72 -0.55
C CYS A 40 10.17 -9.66 -1.61
N SER A 41 10.39 -10.11 -2.84
CA SER A 41 10.61 -9.20 -3.97
C SER A 41 9.28 -8.80 -4.62
N GLU A 42 9.28 -7.67 -5.34
CA GLU A 42 8.16 -7.29 -6.21
C GLU A 42 7.86 -8.40 -7.23
N ALA A 43 8.90 -8.95 -7.88
CA ALA A 43 8.75 -9.97 -8.92
C ALA A 43 8.08 -11.25 -8.39
N GLU A 44 8.50 -11.71 -7.21
CA GLU A 44 7.90 -12.87 -6.54
C GLU A 44 6.41 -12.63 -6.25
N LEU A 45 6.06 -11.46 -5.72
CA LEU A 45 4.65 -11.13 -5.46
C LEU A 45 3.84 -10.93 -6.73
N ALA A 46 4.45 -10.41 -7.80
CA ALA A 46 3.79 -10.25 -9.09
C ALA A 46 3.41 -11.61 -9.68
N GLU A 47 4.32 -12.59 -9.61
CA GLU A 47 4.05 -13.98 -10.00
C GLU A 47 2.94 -14.60 -9.14
N LEU A 48 3.06 -14.51 -7.80
CA LEU A 48 2.07 -15.07 -6.87
C LEU A 48 0.68 -14.43 -7.03
N ALA A 49 0.62 -13.14 -7.38
CA ALA A 49 -0.64 -12.42 -7.57
C ALA A 49 -1.26 -12.63 -8.96
N GLY A 50 -0.58 -13.35 -9.86
CA GLY A 50 -1.01 -13.51 -11.25
C GLY A 50 -1.03 -12.18 -12.02
N THR A 51 -0.03 -11.33 -11.77
CA THR A 51 0.10 -10.03 -12.43
C THR A 51 0.54 -10.23 -13.88
N ASP A 52 -0.14 -9.55 -14.80
CA ASP A 52 0.23 -9.49 -16.22
C ASP A 52 0.23 -8.04 -16.71
N GLU A 53 0.33 -7.84 -18.03
CA GLU A 53 0.36 -6.49 -18.62
C GLU A 53 -0.95 -5.70 -18.42
N SER A 54 -2.04 -6.36 -18.02
CA SER A 54 -3.30 -5.71 -17.63
C SER A 54 -3.33 -5.25 -16.17
N GLY A 55 -2.33 -5.64 -15.37
CA GLY A 55 -2.20 -5.26 -13.96
C GLY A 55 -2.43 -6.42 -12.99
N THR A 56 -2.81 -6.05 -11.76
CA THR A 56 -3.07 -6.98 -10.67
C THR A 56 -4.43 -6.73 -10.05
N THR A 57 -5.12 -7.80 -9.69
CA THR A 57 -6.38 -7.71 -8.94
C THR A 57 -6.12 -7.68 -7.43
N MET A 58 -7.04 -7.07 -6.66
CA MET A 58 -6.95 -7.11 -5.19
C MET A 58 -7.02 -8.54 -4.66
N TYR A 59 -7.78 -9.42 -5.31
CA TYR A 59 -7.82 -10.84 -4.97
C TYR A 59 -6.47 -11.53 -5.18
N GLY A 60 -5.79 -11.26 -6.30
CA GLY A 60 -4.43 -11.75 -6.53
C GLY A 60 -3.46 -11.29 -5.46
N LEU A 61 -3.54 -10.02 -5.04
CA LEU A 61 -2.72 -9.50 -3.94
C LEU A 61 -3.02 -10.18 -2.59
N ILE A 62 -4.28 -10.51 -2.32
CA ILE A 62 -4.68 -11.27 -1.12
C ILE A 62 -4.03 -12.66 -1.16
N LEU A 63 -4.14 -13.38 -2.28
CA LEU A 63 -3.51 -14.70 -2.43
C LEU A 63 -2.00 -14.64 -2.26
N ALA A 64 -1.35 -13.66 -2.88
CA ALA A 64 0.08 -13.44 -2.73
C ALA A 64 0.45 -13.18 -1.26
N ALA A 65 -0.24 -12.26 -0.58
CA ALA A 65 0.01 -11.96 0.83
C ALA A 65 -0.16 -13.20 1.72
N THR A 66 -1.26 -13.93 1.58
CA THR A 66 -1.53 -15.14 2.36
C THR A 66 -0.50 -16.23 2.13
N SER A 67 0.00 -16.40 0.90
CA SER A 67 1.11 -17.33 0.63
C SER A 67 2.41 -16.97 1.34
N LYS A 68 2.57 -15.72 1.80
CA LYS A 68 3.70 -15.25 2.60
C LYS A 68 3.48 -15.34 4.11
N GLY A 69 2.38 -15.97 4.56
CA GLY A 69 2.09 -16.21 5.97
C GLY A 69 1.56 -14.97 6.72
N VAL A 70 0.81 -14.12 6.03
CA VAL A 70 0.09 -12.99 6.64
C VAL A 70 -1.39 -13.02 6.26
N SER A 71 -2.24 -12.43 7.09
CA SER A 71 -3.64 -12.24 6.77
C SER A 71 -3.81 -11.05 5.82
N ALA A 72 -4.69 -11.19 4.83
CA ALA A 72 -5.01 -10.12 3.89
C ALA A 72 -6.48 -10.13 3.51
N ARG A 73 -7.10 -8.95 3.46
CA ARG A 73 -8.51 -8.80 3.10
C ARG A 73 -8.82 -7.46 2.44
N GLY A 74 -9.74 -7.50 1.48
CA GLY A 74 -10.31 -6.30 0.87
C GLY A 74 -11.44 -5.75 1.72
N VAL A 75 -11.45 -4.44 1.94
CA VAL A 75 -12.47 -3.72 2.70
C VAL A 75 -12.85 -2.41 2.02
N ARG A 76 -14.00 -1.86 2.42
CA ARG A 76 -14.33 -0.47 2.15
C ARG A 76 -14.10 0.40 3.38
N MET A 77 -13.47 1.55 3.18
CA MET A 77 -13.12 2.50 4.22
C MET A 77 -13.30 3.92 3.71
N GLU A 78 -13.62 4.83 4.63
CA GLU A 78 -13.49 6.26 4.39
C GLU A 78 -12.04 6.71 4.61
N ILE A 79 -11.69 7.88 4.10
CA ILE A 79 -10.33 8.44 4.29
C ILE A 79 -9.97 8.58 5.77
N SER A 80 -10.95 8.90 6.62
CA SER A 80 -10.79 9.01 8.08
C SER A 80 -10.42 7.68 8.75
N ASP A 81 -10.68 6.55 8.10
CA ASP A 81 -10.42 5.21 8.62
C ASP A 81 -9.09 4.63 8.10
N LEU A 82 -8.44 5.32 7.16
CA LEU A 82 -7.13 4.93 6.66
C LEU A 82 -6.09 4.97 7.78
N ARG A 83 -5.28 3.91 7.85
CA ARG A 83 -4.19 3.75 8.80
C ARG A 83 -2.92 3.38 8.05
N ARG A 84 -1.78 3.48 8.75
CA ARG A 84 -0.49 3.00 8.26
C ARG A 84 -0.59 1.57 7.74
N ASN A 85 0.14 1.27 6.67
CA ASN A 85 0.16 -0.02 5.96
C ASN A 85 -1.13 -0.40 5.21
N HIS A 86 -2.20 0.39 5.27
CA HIS A 86 -3.32 0.19 4.35
C HIS A 86 -2.87 0.43 2.91
N ILE A 87 -3.22 -0.48 2.01
CA ILE A 87 -2.99 -0.32 0.58
C ILE A 87 -4.28 0.21 -0.03
N ALA A 88 -4.29 1.49 -0.38
CA ALA A 88 -5.43 2.15 -1.00
C ALA A 88 -5.46 1.88 -2.50
N PHE A 89 -6.62 1.50 -3.01
CA PHE A 89 -6.90 1.47 -4.44
C PHE A 89 -7.45 2.83 -4.88
N VAL A 90 -6.82 3.42 -5.89
CA VAL A 90 -7.17 4.75 -6.43
C VAL A 90 -7.36 4.68 -7.94
N ARG A 91 -8.11 5.64 -8.48
CA ARG A 91 -8.32 5.81 -9.92
C ARG A 91 -8.05 7.24 -10.40
N TYR A 92 -7.24 7.36 -11.43
CA TYR A 92 -6.99 8.58 -12.18
C TYR A 92 -7.64 8.45 -13.57
N GLY A 93 -8.91 8.84 -13.68
CA GLY A 93 -9.72 8.49 -14.86
C GLY A 93 -9.82 6.98 -15.00
N ASP A 94 -9.41 6.44 -16.14
CA ASP A 94 -9.42 5.00 -16.42
C ASP A 94 -8.20 4.25 -15.83
N THR A 95 -7.19 4.97 -15.35
CA THR A 95 -5.98 4.37 -14.77
C THR A 95 -6.24 3.95 -13.32
N ALA A 96 -6.10 2.66 -13.04
CA ALA A 96 -6.18 2.08 -11.71
C ALA A 96 -4.80 1.93 -11.08
N HIS A 97 -4.68 2.18 -9.78
CA HIS A 97 -3.39 2.18 -9.08
C HIS A 97 -3.52 1.76 -7.62
N TYR A 98 -2.45 1.17 -7.06
CA TYR A 98 -2.33 0.87 -5.63
C TYR A 98 -1.23 1.71 -5.00
N THR A 99 -1.50 2.24 -3.81
CA THR A 99 -0.53 3.02 -3.04
C THR A 99 -0.65 2.71 -1.55
N VAL A 100 0.47 2.76 -0.83
CA VAL A 100 0.50 2.43 0.61
C VAL A 100 0.33 3.70 1.43
N VAL A 101 -0.51 3.66 2.46
CA VAL A 101 -0.64 4.74 3.43
C VAL A 101 0.49 4.65 4.45
N LEU A 102 1.27 5.72 4.57
CA LEU A 102 2.32 5.86 5.59
C LEU A 102 1.84 6.63 6.82
N SER A 103 1.10 7.71 6.59
CA SER A 103 0.48 8.51 7.65
C SER A 103 -0.71 9.31 7.14
N VAL A 104 -1.62 9.66 8.05
CA VAL A 104 -2.79 10.48 7.77
C VAL A 104 -2.91 11.54 8.86
N ASP A 105 -2.85 12.81 8.48
CA ASP A 105 -3.10 13.97 9.35
C ASP A 105 -4.32 14.74 8.86
N ASP A 106 -4.85 15.68 9.65
CA ASP A 106 -6.11 16.39 9.36
C ASP A 106 -6.24 16.97 7.95
N ARG A 107 -5.12 17.32 7.30
CA ARG A 107 -5.09 17.96 5.99
C ARG A 107 -4.53 17.07 4.90
N ASN A 108 -3.66 16.13 5.23
CA ASN A 108 -2.86 15.39 4.25
C ASN A 108 -2.79 13.89 4.55
N ILE A 109 -2.46 13.16 3.50
CA ILE A 109 -2.08 11.76 3.53
C ILE A 109 -0.67 11.68 2.97
N THR A 110 0.22 10.99 3.68
CA THR A 110 1.54 10.61 3.17
C THR A 110 1.46 9.19 2.66
N LEU A 111 1.91 8.98 1.44
CA LEU A 111 1.82 7.73 0.72
C LEU A 111 3.21 7.23 0.33
N ALA A 112 3.40 5.92 0.36
CA ALA A 112 4.44 5.23 -0.37
C ALA A 112 3.83 4.76 -1.70
N ASP A 113 4.02 5.58 -2.71
CA ASP A 113 3.52 5.36 -4.06
C ASP A 113 4.56 4.55 -4.87
N PRO A 114 4.20 3.39 -5.41
CA PRO A 114 5.15 2.56 -6.17
C PRO A 114 5.76 3.25 -7.39
N ALA A 115 5.07 4.22 -8.01
CA ALA A 115 5.51 4.97 -9.19
C ALA A 115 6.22 6.29 -8.84
N MET A 116 5.93 6.92 -7.68
CA MET A 116 6.50 8.22 -7.30
C MET A 116 7.37 8.25 -6.04
N GLY A 117 7.26 7.28 -5.15
CA GLY A 117 8.04 7.15 -3.93
C GLY A 117 7.24 7.70 -2.76
N ARG A 118 7.90 8.37 -1.82
CA ARG A 118 7.18 9.05 -0.73
C ARG A 118 6.55 10.33 -1.27
N ILE A 119 5.22 10.39 -1.30
CA ILE A 119 4.47 11.58 -1.69
C ILE A 119 3.53 12.03 -0.58
N ARG A 120 3.21 13.32 -0.53
CA ARG A 120 2.21 13.88 0.38
C ARG A 120 1.15 14.60 -0.43
N ILE A 121 -0.11 14.22 -0.20
CA ILE A 121 -1.26 14.72 -0.93
C ILE A 121 -2.31 15.24 0.05
N ARG A 122 -2.97 16.34 -0.29
CA ARG A 122 -4.08 16.84 0.51
C ARG A 122 -5.26 15.86 0.46
N ARG A 123 -5.95 15.70 1.59
CA ARG A 123 -7.10 14.79 1.71
C ARG A 123 -8.20 15.06 0.68
N ASP A 124 -8.46 16.32 0.36
CA ASP A 124 -9.50 16.72 -0.59
C ASP A 124 -9.11 16.54 -2.06
N ILE A 125 -7.81 16.40 -2.36
CA ILE A 125 -7.33 15.98 -3.67
C ILE A 125 -7.35 14.44 -3.73
N PHE A 126 -6.90 13.77 -2.68
CA PHE A 126 -6.94 12.31 -2.59
C PHE A 126 -8.37 11.76 -2.65
N SER A 127 -9.35 12.44 -2.07
CA SER A 127 -10.77 12.02 -2.12
C SER A 127 -11.33 11.98 -3.54
N LYS A 128 -10.76 12.71 -4.49
CA LYS A 128 -11.18 12.68 -5.89
C LYS A 128 -10.75 11.41 -6.62
N ILE A 129 -9.75 10.71 -6.10
CA ILE A 129 -9.16 9.51 -6.72
C ILE A 129 -9.37 8.24 -5.90
N PHE A 130 -9.64 8.38 -4.59
CA PHE A 130 -9.83 7.25 -3.71
C PHE A 130 -11.16 6.55 -3.98
N THR A 131 -11.12 5.24 -4.21
CA THR A 131 -12.33 4.48 -4.54
C THR A 131 -13.06 3.92 -3.31
N GLY A 132 -12.52 4.16 -2.11
CA GLY A 132 -12.96 3.51 -0.88
C GLY A 132 -12.44 2.08 -0.69
N ASN A 133 -11.88 1.44 -1.72
CA ASN A 133 -11.44 0.05 -1.62
C ASN A 133 -10.00 0.01 -1.08
N VAL A 134 -9.79 -0.77 -0.02
CA VAL A 134 -8.53 -0.88 0.69
C VAL A 134 -8.18 -2.34 0.88
N LEU A 135 -6.91 -2.69 0.68
CA LEU A 135 -6.35 -3.96 1.10
C LEU A 135 -5.66 -3.76 2.45
N VAL A 136 -6.13 -4.50 3.45
CA VAL A 136 -5.55 -4.57 4.79
C VAL A 136 -4.69 -5.83 4.86
N VAL A 137 -3.44 -5.68 5.31
CA VAL A 137 -2.48 -6.77 5.45
C VAL A 137 -1.91 -6.72 6.86
N GLU A 138 -2.05 -7.80 7.60
CA GLU A 138 -1.76 -7.89 9.03
C GLU A 138 -1.05 -9.22 9.33
N ARG A 139 -0.15 -9.22 10.32
CA ARG A 139 0.38 -10.49 10.86
C ARG A 139 -0.77 -11.24 11.50
N GLU A 140 -0.80 -12.56 11.34
CA GLU A 140 -1.71 -13.38 12.15
C GLU A 140 -1.29 -13.27 13.62
N GLU A 141 -2.26 -13.00 14.50
CA GLU A 141 -2.06 -13.07 15.95
C GLU A 141 -2.17 -14.55 16.35
N ASP A 142 -1.17 -15.06 17.09
CA ASP A 142 -1.19 -16.41 17.68
C ASP A 142 -2.33 -16.58 18.71
#